data_AF-A0A1E3X8V0-F1
#
_entry.id   AF-A0A1E3X8V0-F1
#
_cell.length_a   1.000
_cell.length_b   1.000
_cell.length_c   1.000
_cell.angle_alpha   90.00
_cell.angle_beta   90.00
_cell.angle_gamma   90.00
#
_symmetry.space_group_name_H-M   'P 1'
#
loop_
_entity.id
_entity.type
_entity.pdbx_description
1 polymer ?
#
loop_
_entity_poly.entity_id
_entity_poly.type
_entity_poly.pdbx_seq_one_letter_code
_entity_poly.pdbx_strand_id
1 'polypeptide(L)'
;MSNAYVVGKDAVTIKMTRVKCKNENKELQILLEQNYDLLPSEQIKPNDPCRWFLIRREMPVQDPSSGDNRWSIDFFFVEQRGIPTFVECKRFQDTRRSDSPHLLYGRGPL
;
A
#
# COMPACT_ATOMS: atom_id res chain seq x y z
N MET A 1 19.94 -9.97 -8.95
CA MET A 1 19.07 -8.88 -8.46
C MET A 1 18.61 -8.06 -9.66
N SER A 2 17.31 -7.88 -9.83
CA SER A 2 16.75 -7.11 -10.96
C SER A 2 16.77 -5.61 -10.64
N ASN A 3 17.23 -4.79 -11.60
CA ASN A 3 17.16 -3.33 -11.51
C ASN A 3 15.84 -2.83 -12.10
N ALA A 4 15.24 -1.80 -11.50
CA ALA A 4 14.11 -1.08 -12.05
C ALA A 4 14.57 0.34 -12.44
N TYR A 5 14.02 0.88 -13.53
CA TYR A 5 14.35 2.19 -14.07
C TYR A 5 13.06 2.97 -14.38
N VAL A 6 13.04 4.26 -14.08
CA VAL A 6 12.02 5.18 -14.59
C VAL A 6 12.54 5.78 -15.89
N VAL A 7 11.75 5.70 -16.96
CA VAL A 7 12.08 6.24 -18.28
C VAL A 7 11.38 7.60 -18.44
N GLY A 8 12.16 8.67 -18.64
CA GLY A 8 11.67 10.01 -18.94
C GLY A 8 11.34 10.21 -20.42
N LYS A 9 10.78 11.39 -20.76
CA LYS A 9 10.32 11.72 -22.12
C LYS A 9 11.42 11.66 -23.19
N ASP A 10 12.67 11.94 -22.82
CA ASP A 10 13.82 11.99 -23.73
C ASP A 10 14.67 10.71 -23.72
N ALA A 11 14.06 9.56 -23.41
CA ALA A 11 14.74 8.27 -23.20
C ALA A 11 15.80 8.28 -22.07
N VAL A 12 15.85 9.35 -21.27
CA VAL A 12 16.70 9.43 -20.08
C VAL A 12 16.14 8.48 -19.02
N THR A 13 16.98 7.56 -18.54
CA THR A 13 16.60 6.60 -17.51
C THR A 13 17.18 6.95 -16.15
N ILE A 14 16.36 6.89 -15.11
CA ILE A 14 16.81 7.03 -13.73
C ILE A 14 16.66 5.66 -13.06
N LYS A 15 17.77 5.11 -12.59
CA LYS A 15 17.77 3.87 -11.82
C LYS A 15 17.02 4.08 -10.50
N MET A 16 16.06 3.21 -10.21
CA MET A 16 15.33 3.24 -8.94
C MET A 16 16.16 2.57 -7.84
N THR A 17 16.10 3.15 -6.65
CA THR A 17 16.69 2.55 -5.46
C THR A 17 15.62 1.75 -4.73
N ARG A 18 15.97 0.51 -4.42
CA ARG A 18 15.11 -0.37 -3.63
C ARG A 18 15.08 0.12 -2.18
N VAL A 19 13.88 0.34 -1.65
CA VAL A 19 13.69 0.81 -0.27
C VAL A 19 13.28 -0.39 0.59
N LYS A 20 14.01 -0.63 1.67
CA LYS A 20 13.57 -1.55 2.73
C LYS A 20 12.72 -0.76 3.69
N CYS A 21 11.39 -0.96 3.66
CA CYS A 21 10.48 -0.22 4.53
C CYS A 21 10.79 -0.51 6.02
N LYS A 22 11.24 0.52 6.75
CA LYS A 22 11.48 0.57 8.19
C LYS A 22 10.37 1.33 8.92
N ASN A 23 9.90 2.43 8.34
CA ASN A 23 8.80 3.24 8.86
C ASN A 23 7.60 3.11 7.94
N GLU A 24 6.67 2.26 8.35
CA GLU A 24 5.47 1.94 7.60
C GLU A 24 4.62 3.17 7.28
N ASN A 25 4.43 4.09 8.22
CA ASN A 25 3.65 5.30 7.97
C ASN A 25 4.31 6.17 6.88
N LYS A 26 5.61 6.47 7.03
CA LYS A 26 6.33 7.38 6.11
C LYS A 26 6.59 6.78 4.73
N GLU A 27 6.92 5.49 4.67
CA GLU A 27 7.44 4.86 3.46
C GLU A 27 6.39 4.03 2.72
N LEU A 28 5.24 3.76 3.35
CA LEU A 28 4.20 2.90 2.81
C LEU A 28 2.81 3.56 2.87
N GLN A 29 2.34 3.90 4.07
CA GLN A 29 0.98 4.43 4.20
C GLN A 29 0.83 5.80 3.49
N ILE A 30 1.76 6.74 3.70
CA ILE A 30 1.74 8.04 2.99
C ILE A 30 1.88 7.85 1.48
N LEU A 31 2.74 6.92 1.04
CA LEU A 31 2.92 6.62 -0.39
C LEU A 31 1.62 6.14 -1.02
N LEU A 32 0.93 5.20 -0.35
CA LEU A 32 -0.35 4.67 -0.80
C LEU A 32 -1.46 5.73 -0.76
N GLU A 33 -1.52 6.54 0.29
CA GLU A 33 -2.48 7.64 0.45
C GLU A 33 -2.43 8.64 -0.72
N GLN A 34 -1.23 8.87 -1.25
CA GLN A 34 -1.01 9.78 -2.37
C GLN A 34 -1.21 9.12 -3.74
N ASN A 35 -1.28 7.79 -3.82
CA ASN A 35 -1.24 7.03 -5.07
C ASN A 35 -2.09 5.74 -4.95
N TYR A 36 -3.42 5.86 -4.91
CA TYR A 36 -4.31 4.69 -4.79
C TYR A 36 -4.24 3.74 -6.00
N ASP A 37 -3.76 4.21 -7.14
CA ASP A 37 -3.47 3.42 -8.34
C ASP A 37 -2.32 2.41 -8.14
N LEU A 38 -1.56 2.50 -7.04
CA LEU A 38 -0.66 1.44 -6.61
C LEU A 38 -1.38 0.16 -6.19
N LEU A 39 -2.69 0.24 -5.86
CA LEU A 39 -3.52 -0.95 -5.64
C LEU A 39 -3.87 -1.57 -7.00
N PRO A 40 -3.78 -2.89 -7.16
CA PRO A 40 -3.82 -3.56 -8.46
C PRO A 40 -5.24 -3.70 -9.03
N SER A 41 -5.92 -2.59 -9.27
CA SER A 41 -7.31 -2.51 -9.73
C SER A 41 -7.55 -3.27 -11.04
N GLU A 42 -6.65 -3.11 -12.02
CA GLU A 42 -6.72 -3.78 -13.33
C GLU A 42 -6.47 -5.28 -13.22
N GLN A 43 -5.66 -5.74 -12.27
CA GLN A 43 -5.43 -7.17 -12.05
C GLN A 43 -6.62 -7.83 -11.36
N ILE A 44 -7.31 -7.09 -10.48
CA ILE A 44 -8.53 -7.57 -9.81
C ILE A 44 -9.67 -7.68 -10.81
N LYS A 45 -9.88 -6.66 -11.66
CA LYS A 45 -10.95 -6.66 -12.67
C LYS A 45 -10.54 -5.89 -13.93
N PRO A 46 -9.94 -6.56 -14.93
CA PRO A 46 -9.39 -5.89 -16.12
C PRO A 46 -10.42 -5.06 -16.92
N ASN A 47 -11.66 -5.54 -17.02
CA ASN A 47 -12.69 -4.91 -17.86
C ASN A 47 -13.47 -3.79 -17.14
N ASP A 48 -13.30 -3.65 -15.82
CA ASP A 48 -13.93 -2.59 -15.01
C ASP A 48 -13.07 -2.39 -13.74
N PRO A 49 -11.88 -1.78 -13.88
CA PRO A 49 -10.95 -1.64 -12.77
C PRO A 49 -11.58 -0.90 -11.58
N CYS A 50 -11.19 -1.31 -10.38
CA CYS A 50 -11.63 -0.66 -9.15
C CYS A 50 -11.25 0.83 -9.13
N ARG A 51 -12.25 1.69 -8.91
CA ARG A 51 -12.10 3.11 -8.60
C ARG A 51 -12.19 3.26 -7.09
N TRP A 52 -11.03 3.38 -6.47
CA TRP A 52 -10.91 3.37 -5.01
C TRP A 52 -11.44 4.67 -4.41
N PHE A 53 -12.28 4.53 -3.38
CA PHE A 53 -12.71 5.61 -2.50
C PHE A 53 -12.28 5.26 -1.08
N LEU A 54 -11.40 6.08 -0.50
CA LEU A 54 -10.95 5.90 0.87
C LEU A 54 -12.07 6.30 1.84
N ILE A 55 -12.55 5.35 2.64
CA ILE A 55 -13.51 5.62 3.70
C ILE A 55 -12.79 6.14 4.94
N ARG A 56 -11.75 5.44 5.39
CA ARG A 56 -11.05 5.77 6.64
C ARG A 56 -9.66 5.17 6.69
N ARG A 57 -8.71 5.93 7.24
CA ARG A 57 -7.42 5.42 7.73
C ARG A 57 -7.51 4.99 9.18
N GLU A 58 -6.71 4.01 9.56
CA GLU A 58 -6.60 3.51 10.93
C GLU A 58 -8.01 3.25 11.53
N MET A 59 -8.85 2.57 10.75
CA MET A 59 -10.23 2.31 11.16
C MET A 59 -10.20 1.37 12.37
N PRO A 60 -10.70 1.80 13.54
CA PRO A 60 -10.69 0.95 14.71
C PRO A 60 -11.62 -0.24 14.51
N VAL A 61 -11.16 -1.41 14.94
CA VAL A 61 -11.92 -2.66 14.98
C VAL A 61 -12.16 -3.01 16.44
N GLN A 62 -13.44 -3.05 16.81
CA GLN A 62 -13.85 -3.40 18.17
C GLN A 62 -13.62 -4.90 18.41
N ASP A 63 -13.03 -5.21 19.56
CA ASP A 63 -12.96 -6.57 20.08
C ASP A 63 -14.39 -7.03 20.46
N PRO A 64 -14.91 -8.12 19.89
CA PRO A 64 -16.28 -8.56 20.16
C PRO A 64 -16.54 -8.92 21.63
N SER A 65 -15.49 -9.22 22.40
CA SER A 65 -15.60 -9.64 23.80
C SER A 65 -15.50 -8.48 24.79
N SER A 66 -14.66 -7.48 24.52
CA SER A 66 -14.49 -6.33 25.42
C SER A 66 -15.12 -5.03 24.93
N GLY A 67 -15.42 -4.93 23.63
CA GLY A 67 -15.87 -3.69 22.99
C GLY A 67 -14.74 -2.67 22.74
N ASP A 68 -13.51 -2.96 23.15
CA ASP A 68 -12.37 -2.05 22.98
C ASP A 68 -11.81 -2.09 21.56
N ASN A 69 -11.26 -0.96 21.11
CA ASN A 69 -10.61 -0.86 19.80
C ASN A 69 -9.19 -1.42 19.86
N ARG A 70 -9.06 -2.75 19.87
CA ARG A 70 -7.77 -3.43 20.04
C ARG A 70 -6.92 -3.46 18.76
N TRP A 71 -7.57 -3.38 17.61
CA TRP A 71 -6.92 -3.41 16.31
C TRP A 71 -7.38 -2.22 15.46
N SER A 72 -6.56 -1.84 14.49
CA SER A 72 -6.95 -0.91 13.42
C SER A 72 -6.69 -1.57 12.07
N ILE A 73 -7.48 -1.15 11.07
CA ILE A 73 -7.20 -1.41 9.65
C ILE A 73 -6.53 -0.16 9.10
N ASP A 74 -5.33 -0.29 8.51
CA ASP A 74 -4.59 0.87 8.01
C ASP A 74 -5.40 1.69 7.00
N PHE A 75 -6.03 1.01 6.03
CA PHE A 75 -6.93 1.64 5.07
C PHE A 75 -8.19 0.80 4.82
N PHE A 76 -9.34 1.45 4.98
CA PHE A 76 -10.63 0.95 4.54
C PHE A 76 -11.07 1.68 3.26
N PHE A 77 -11.07 0.98 2.13
CA PHE A 77 -11.57 1.46 0.85
C PHE A 77 -12.92 0.85 0.50
N VAL A 78 -13.64 1.54 -0.38
CA VAL A 78 -14.79 1.01 -1.13
C VAL A 78 -14.58 1.32 -2.61
N GLU A 79 -15.10 0.46 -3.50
CA GLU A 79 -15.13 0.70 -4.96
C GLU A 79 -16.55 0.98 -5.48
N GLN A 80 -16.67 1.34 -6.77
CA GLN A 80 -17.90 1.78 -7.42
C GLN A 80 -19.15 0.89 -7.25
N ARG A 81 -19.00 -0.41 -6.94
CA ARG A 81 -20.13 -1.34 -6.69
C ARG A 81 -20.44 -1.53 -5.20
N GLY A 82 -19.78 -0.79 -4.32
CA GLY A 82 -19.97 -0.90 -2.87
C GLY A 82 -19.20 -2.04 -2.20
N ILE A 83 -18.22 -2.66 -2.89
CA ILE A 83 -17.42 -3.73 -2.29
C ILE A 83 -16.34 -3.12 -1.37
N PRO A 84 -16.27 -3.51 -0.08
CA PRO A 84 -15.23 -3.07 0.83
C PRO A 84 -13.89 -3.75 0.52
N THR A 85 -12.80 -3.00 0.64
CA THR A 85 -11.43 -3.51 0.53
C THR A 85 -10.61 -3.01 1.70
N PHE A 86 -9.99 -3.93 2.44
CA PHE A 86 -9.10 -3.62 3.55
C PHE A 86 -7.66 -3.80 3.11
N VAL A 87 -6.85 -2.76 3.32
CA VAL A 87 -5.42 -2.78 2.99
C VAL A 87 -4.63 -2.59 4.28
N GLU A 88 -3.62 -3.43 4.42
CA GLU A 88 -2.70 -3.45 5.55
C GLU A 88 -1.27 -3.29 5.02
N CYS A 89 -0.54 -2.32 5.55
CA CYS A 89 0.84 -2.05 5.24
C CYS A 89 1.77 -2.89 6.15
N LYS A 90 2.92 -3.29 5.60
CA LYS A 90 3.90 -4.12 6.33
C LYS A 90 5.33 -3.66 6.10
N ARG A 91 6.10 -3.65 7.18
CA ARG A 91 7.53 -3.34 7.17
C ARG A 91 8.31 -4.51 6.59
N PHE A 92 9.48 -4.22 6.02
CA PHE A 92 10.34 -5.23 5.39
C PHE A 92 10.90 -6.27 6.38
N GLN A 93 11.10 -5.90 7.64
CA GLN A 93 11.45 -6.83 8.72
C GLN A 93 10.47 -6.58 9.87
N ASP A 94 9.25 -7.11 9.73
CA ASP A 94 8.32 -7.16 10.85
C ASP A 94 8.63 -8.39 11.71
N THR A 95 9.30 -8.20 12.84
CA THR A 95 9.66 -9.28 13.76
C THR A 95 8.45 -9.90 14.48
N ARG A 96 7.24 -9.36 14.25
CA ARG A 96 5.99 -9.80 14.88
C ARG A 96 5.16 -10.76 14.02
N ARG A 97 5.58 -11.08 12.78
CA ARG A 97 4.92 -12.04 11.88
C ARG A 97 5.93 -12.95 11.16
N SER A 98 5.50 -14.17 10.80
CA SER A 98 6.28 -15.20 10.09
C SER A 98 6.27 -15.09 8.57
N ASP A 99 5.61 -14.08 8.00
CA ASP A 99 5.43 -13.98 6.54
C ASP A 99 6.62 -13.31 5.83
N SER A 100 6.86 -13.76 4.60
CA SER A 100 8.00 -13.34 3.77
C SER A 100 7.94 -11.85 3.41
N PRO A 101 9.09 -11.15 3.35
CA PRO A 101 9.11 -9.71 3.13
C PRO A 101 8.75 -9.31 1.69
N HIS A 102 7.77 -8.41 1.55
CA HIS A 102 7.45 -7.72 0.29
C HIS A 102 8.25 -6.42 0.15
N LEU A 103 8.57 -6.03 -1.09
CA LEU A 103 9.60 -5.04 -1.42
C LEU A 103 9.05 -3.95 -2.31
N LEU A 104 9.44 -2.72 -2.05
CA LEU A 104 8.97 -1.53 -2.79
C LEU A 104 10.14 -0.83 -3.48
N TYR A 105 9.81 -0.15 -4.57
CA TYR A 105 10.72 0.70 -5.33
C TYR A 105 10.19 2.13 -5.27
N GLY A 106 11.06 3.10 -4.94
CA GLY A 106 10.70 4.53 -4.87
C GLY A 106 11.77 5.39 -5.52
N ARG A 107 11.43 6.64 -5.85
CA ARG A 107 12.40 7.67 -6.27
C ARG A 107 13.09 8.19 -5.00
N GLY A 108 14.42 8.21 -4.98
CA GLY A 108 15.18 8.80 -3.86
C GLY A 108 14.92 10.30 -3.74
N PRO A 109 15.18 10.90 -2.56
CA PRO A 109 15.10 12.35 -2.42
C PRO A 109 16.10 13.02 -3.38
N LEU A 110 15.68 14.15 -3.93
CA LEU A 110 16.51 15.05 -4.74
C LEU A 110 17.63 15.65 -3.89
#